data_AF-T1BFU3-F1
#
_entry.id   AF-T1BFU3-F1
#
_cell.length_a   1.000
_cell.length_b   1.000
_cell.length_c   1.000
_cell.angle_alpha   90.00
_cell.angle_beta   90.00
_cell.angle_gamma   90.00
#
_symmetry.space_group_name_H-M   'P 1'
#
loop_
_entity.id
_entity.type
_entity.pdbx_description
1 polymer ?
#
loop_
_entity_poly.entity_id
_entity_poly.type
_entity_poly.pdbx_seq_one_letter_code
_entity_poly.pdbx_strand_id
1 'polypeptide(L)'
;MHVVTTRRRYKGRVYATHLLRRSFRDGHKVKNETLGNLSHLPEPLIEVIRRALRGETFVSVAERLQIVRSKPHGHVQAVRVAMQRLGFESLIASRASPERDRVCAIQRPP
;
A
#
# COMPACT_ATOMS: atom_id res chain seq x y z
N MET A 1 -22.82 -1.84 -11.88
CA MET A 1 -23.00 -0.61 -11.08
C MET A 1 -21.65 0.07 -10.96
N HIS A 2 -21.59 1.39 -10.99
CA HIS A 2 -20.33 2.14 -11.04
C HIS A 2 -20.47 3.51 -10.36
N VAL A 3 -19.34 4.10 -9.94
CA VAL A 3 -19.30 5.47 -9.43
C VAL A 3 -18.92 6.42 -10.57
N VAL A 4 -19.77 7.43 -10.81
CA VAL A 4 -19.47 8.55 -11.72
C VAL A 4 -19.03 9.75 -10.90
N THR A 5 -18.00 10.44 -11.36
CA THR A 5 -17.57 11.71 -10.78
C THR A 5 -17.76 12.83 -11.78
N THR A 6 -18.59 13.82 -11.43
CA THR A 6 -18.71 15.07 -12.21
C THR A 6 -17.94 16.17 -11.49
N ARG A 7 -17.31 17.06 -12.25
CA ARG A 7 -16.55 18.18 -11.70
C ARG A 7 -17.05 19.48 -12.31
N ARG A 8 -17.25 20.50 -11.46
CA ARG A 8 -17.63 21.85 -11.86
C ARG A 8 -16.64 22.85 -11.27
N ARG A 9 -16.12 23.76 -12.08
CA ARG A 9 -15.30 24.89 -11.62
C ARG A 9 -16.20 26.11 -11.41
N TYR A 10 -16.12 26.75 -10.26
CA TYR A 10 -16.86 27.96 -9.93
C TYR A 10 -16.06 28.85 -8.97
N LYS A 11 -15.88 30.13 -9.34
CA LYS A 11 -15.12 31.13 -8.56
C LYS A 11 -13.77 30.59 -8.03
N GLY A 12 -12.97 30.00 -8.91
CA GLY A 12 -11.65 29.42 -8.56
C GLY A 12 -11.69 28.12 -7.76
N ARG A 13 -12.86 27.63 -7.34
CA ARG A 13 -13.03 26.36 -6.62
C ARG A 13 -13.52 25.26 -7.57
N VAL A 14 -13.05 24.04 -7.37
CA VAL A 14 -13.54 22.85 -8.09
C VAL A 14 -14.41 22.05 -7.15
N TYR A 15 -15.68 21.86 -7.52
CA TYR A 15 -16.64 21.03 -6.83
C TYR A 15 -16.71 19.69 -7.54
N ALA A 16 -16.53 18.60 -6.79
CA ALA A 16 -16.73 17.25 -7.28
C ALA A 16 -18.04 16.69 -6.72
N THR A 17 -18.77 15.93 -7.54
CA THR A 17 -19.93 15.16 -7.10
C THR A 17 -19.74 13.71 -7.51
N HIS A 18 -19.89 12.81 -6.56
CA HIS A 18 -19.71 11.38 -6.73
C HIS A 18 -21.08 10.71 -6.65
N LEU A 19 -21.51 10.06 -7.74
CA LEU A 19 -22.82 9.42 -7.85
C LEU A 19 -22.66 7.92 -8.12
N LEU A 20 -23.40 7.12 -7.38
CA LEU A 20 -23.50 5.69 -7.59
C LEU A 20 -24.61 5.41 -8.60
N ARG A 21 -24.27 4.72 -9.69
CA ARG A 21 -25.18 4.54 -10.83
C ARG A 21 -25.20 3.09 -11.30
N ARG A 22 -26.35 2.66 -11.85
CA ARG A 22 -26.47 1.38 -12.55
C ARG A 22 -27.18 1.54 -13.88
N SER A 23 -26.83 0.67 -14.82
CA SER A 23 -27.60 0.46 -16.05
C SER A 23 -28.43 -0.80 -15.86
N PHE A 24 -29.68 -0.76 -16.30
CA PHE A 24 -30.60 -1.89 -16.26
C PHE A 24 -31.42 -1.96 -17.55
N ARG A 25 -32.01 -3.12 -17.84
CA ARG A 25 -32.92 -3.28 -18.98
C ARG A 25 -34.35 -3.16 -18.48
N ASP A 26 -35.11 -2.33 -19.18
CA ASP A 26 -36.55 -2.22 -19.04
C ASP A 26 -37.16 -2.62 -20.39
N GLY A 27 -37.58 -3.89 -20.46
CA GLY A 27 -37.91 -4.57 -21.71
C GLY A 27 -36.76 -4.48 -22.72
N HIS A 28 -37.04 -3.89 -23.88
CA HIS A 28 -36.07 -3.74 -24.97
C HIS A 28 -35.14 -2.52 -24.83
N LYS A 29 -35.33 -1.67 -23.81
CA LYS A 29 -34.55 -0.42 -23.63
C LYS A 29 -33.55 -0.55 -22.49
N VAL A 30 -32.32 -0.08 -22.70
CA VAL A 30 -31.34 0.11 -21.62
C VAL A 30 -31.57 1.47 -20.97
N LYS A 31 -31.74 1.49 -19.66
CA LYS A 31 -31.93 2.69 -18.85
C LYS A 31 -30.80 2.84 -17.82
N ASN A 32 -30.57 4.08 -17.38
CA ASN A 32 -29.60 4.41 -16.34
C ASN A 32 -30.32 5.02 -15.13
N GLU A 33 -29.93 4.60 -13.94
CA GLU A 33 -30.49 5.06 -12.67
C GLU A 33 -29.37 5.52 -11.72
N THR A 34 -29.62 6.62 -10.99
CA THR A 34 -28.79 7.02 -9.86
C THR A 34 -29.31 6.33 -8.61
N LEU A 35 -28.45 5.54 -7.97
CA LEU A 35 -28.76 4.79 -6.75
C LEU A 35 -28.46 5.59 -5.48
N GLY A 36 -27.54 6.55 -5.55
CA GLY A 36 -27.21 7.38 -4.40
C GLY A 36 -26.10 8.39 -4.68
N ASN A 37 -26.00 9.37 -3.78
CA ASN A 37 -24.94 10.38 -3.79
C ASN A 37 -23.87 10.00 -2.74
N LEU A 38 -22.64 9.79 -3.18
CA LEU A 38 -21.50 9.42 -2.36
C LEU A 38 -20.62 10.62 -1.98
N SER A 39 -20.98 11.84 -2.37
CA SER A 39 -20.14 13.04 -2.16
C SER A 39 -19.98 13.45 -0.70
N HIS A 40 -20.78 12.88 0.20
CA HIS A 40 -20.66 13.07 1.64
C HIS A 40 -19.60 12.15 2.28
N LEU A 41 -19.12 11.15 1.55
CA LEU A 41 -18.10 10.22 2.01
C LEU A 41 -16.69 10.79 1.81
N PRO A 42 -15.72 10.41 2.65
CA PRO A 42 -14.32 10.73 2.41
C PRO A 42 -13.79 10.13 1.10
N GLU A 43 -12.91 10.84 0.39
CA GLU A 43 -12.33 10.37 -0.90
C GLU A 43 -11.70 8.97 -0.81
N PRO A 44 -10.96 8.60 0.26
CA PRO A 44 -10.40 7.25 0.37
C PRO A 44 -11.47 6.14 0.31
N LEU A 45 -12.63 6.38 0.91
CA LEU A 45 -13.73 5.42 0.91
C LEU A 45 -14.39 5.35 -0.47
N ILE A 46 -14.53 6.48 -1.16
CA ILE A 46 -15.02 6.51 -2.54
C ILE A 46 -14.10 5.70 -3.46
N GLU A 47 -12.78 5.77 -3.26
CA GLU A 47 -11.83 4.99 -4.05
C GLU A 47 -11.94 3.48 -3.75
N VAL A 48 -12.08 3.09 -2.48
CA VAL A 48 -12.34 1.68 -2.13
C VAL A 48 -13.61 1.18 -2.81
N ILE A 49 -14.70 1.97 -2.81
CA ILE A 49 -15.95 1.62 -3.49
C ILE A 49 -15.73 1.48 -5.00
N ARG A 50 -15.00 2.41 -5.66
CA ARG A 50 -14.69 2.32 -7.10
C ARG A 50 -13.97 1.01 -7.43
N ARG A 51 -12.93 0.68 -6.67
CA ARG A 51 -12.11 -0.52 -6.83
C ARG A 51 -12.91 -1.79 -6.58
N ALA A 52 -13.70 -1.82 -5.51
CA ALA A 52 -14.57 -2.95 -5.19
C ALA A 52 -15.60 -3.21 -6.30
N LEU A 53 -16.22 -2.15 -6.86
CA LEU A 53 -17.15 -2.28 -7.99
C LEU A 53 -16.48 -2.71 -9.30
N ARG A 54 -15.15 -2.58 -9.42
CA ARG A 54 -14.35 -3.16 -10.52
C ARG A 54 -13.97 -4.63 -10.29
N GLY A 55 -14.35 -5.22 -9.15
CA GLY A 55 -14.05 -6.60 -8.80
C GLY A 55 -12.77 -6.79 -7.99
N GLU A 56 -12.14 -5.70 -7.51
CA GLU A 56 -10.99 -5.83 -6.61
C GLU A 56 -11.44 -6.34 -5.25
N THR A 57 -10.75 -7.36 -4.73
CA THR A 57 -11.02 -7.93 -3.40
C THR A 57 -10.13 -7.27 -2.37
N PHE A 58 -10.72 -6.79 -1.29
CA PHE A 58 -10.02 -6.23 -0.14
C PHE A 58 -9.98 -7.26 0.99
N VAL A 59 -8.82 -7.43 1.60
CA VAL A 59 -8.63 -8.32 2.74
C VAL A 59 -8.07 -7.54 3.91
N SER A 60 -8.52 -7.88 5.12
CA SER A 60 -7.93 -7.32 6.32
C SER A 60 -6.48 -7.79 6.45
N VAL A 61 -5.57 -6.85 6.67
CA VAL A 61 -4.16 -7.13 6.95
C VAL A 61 -4.05 -8.02 8.19
N ALA A 62 -4.85 -7.76 9.23
CA ALA A 62 -4.84 -8.55 10.46
C ALA A 62 -5.31 -10.00 10.26
N GLU A 63 -6.19 -10.25 9.29
CA GLU A 63 -6.70 -11.60 9.00
C GLU A 63 -5.78 -12.41 8.09
N ARG A 64 -4.97 -11.75 7.25
CA ARG A 64 -4.12 -12.42 6.25
C ARG A 64 -2.64 -12.42 6.56
N LEU A 65 -2.18 -11.52 7.43
CA LEU A 65 -0.77 -11.42 7.83
C LEU A 65 -0.65 -11.76 9.31
N GLN A 66 -0.21 -12.99 9.58
CA GLN A 66 0.18 -13.41 10.92
C GLN A 66 1.68 -13.17 11.11
N ILE A 67 2.04 -12.46 12.18
CA ILE A 67 3.43 -12.40 12.62
C ILE A 67 3.79 -13.76 13.23
N VAL A 68 4.43 -14.63 12.45
CA VAL A 68 4.80 -15.99 12.89
C VAL A 68 5.95 -15.99 13.89
N ARG A 69 6.86 -15.02 13.79
CA ARG A 69 7.94 -14.80 14.76
C ARG A 69 8.52 -13.40 14.63
N SER A 70 8.92 -12.81 15.74
CA SER A 70 9.81 -11.65 15.77
C SER A 70 11.16 -12.13 16.29
N LYS A 71 12.25 -11.94 15.53
CA LYS A 71 13.60 -12.26 16.01
C LYS A 71 14.19 -11.02 16.70
N PRO A 72 14.76 -11.12 17.92
CA PRO A 72 15.49 -10.02 18.53
C PRO A 72 16.74 -9.71 17.71
N HIS A 73 16.71 -8.61 16.96
CA HIS A 73 17.77 -8.16 16.05
C HIS A 73 18.64 -7.05 16.68
N GLY A 74 18.37 -6.67 17.93
CA GLY A 74 19.17 -5.69 18.67
C GLY A 74 20.62 -6.13 18.85
N HIS A 75 20.86 -7.40 19.16
CA HIS A 75 22.22 -7.96 19.29
C HIS A 75 22.98 -7.92 17.95
N VAL A 76 22.30 -8.27 16.85
CA VAL A 76 22.85 -8.19 15.49
C VAL A 76 23.25 -6.75 15.14
N GLN A 77 22.39 -5.79 15.47
CA GLN A 77 22.67 -4.37 15.26
C GLN A 77 23.84 -3.89 16.12
N ALA A 78 23.90 -4.30 17.38
CA ALA A 78 24.98 -3.93 18.30
C ALA A 78 26.34 -4.44 17.80
N VAL A 79 26.42 -5.70 17.35
CA VAL A 79 27.65 -6.27 16.77
C VAL A 79 28.04 -5.54 15.49
N ARG A 80 27.08 -5.26 14.58
CA ARG A 80 27.35 -4.49 13.36
C ARG A 80 27.91 -3.11 13.67
N VAL A 81 27.35 -2.40 14.65
CA VAL A 81 27.84 -1.08 15.08
C VAL A 81 29.24 -1.19 15.70
N ALA A 82 29.52 -2.23 16.49
CA ALA A 82 30.85 -2.47 17.04
C ALA A 82 31.89 -2.73 15.94
N MET A 83 31.56 -3.55 14.94
CA MET A 83 32.42 -3.83 13.79
C MET A 83 32.77 -2.55 13.01
N GLN A 84 31.79 -1.66 12.79
CA GLN A 84 32.01 -0.37 12.14
C GLN A 84 32.96 0.53 12.96
N ARG A 85 32.74 0.62 14.28
CA ARG A 85 33.58 1.44 15.18
C ARG A 85 35.02 0.93 15.28
N LEU A 86 35.22 -0.38 15.20
CA LEU A 86 36.53 -1.02 15.24
C LEU A 86 37.24 -1.06 13.88
N GLY A 87 36.59 -0.58 12.81
CA GLY A 87 37.15 -0.66 11.46
C GLY A 87 37.32 -2.10 10.98
N PHE A 88 36.50 -3.05 11.45
CA PHE A 88 36.64 -4.47 11.17
C PHE A 88 36.65 -4.80 9.66
N GLU A 89 35.97 -3.99 8.86
CA GLU A 89 35.94 -4.12 7.40
C GLU A 89 37.34 -4.09 6.78
N SER A 90 38.24 -3.22 7.27
CA SER A 90 39.59 -3.09 6.73
C SER A 90 40.50 -4.26 7.12
N LEU A 91 40.15 -4.99 8.20
CA LEU A 91 40.83 -6.21 8.60
C LEU A 91 40.50 -7.40 7.68
N ILE A 92 39.28 -7.44 7.16
CA ILE A 92 38.85 -8.47 6.20
C ILE A 92 39.46 -8.21 4.82
N ALA A 93 39.36 -6.97 4.33
CA ALA A 93 39.93 -6.56 3.06
C ALA A 93 40.21 -5.06 3.05
N SER A 94 41.38 -4.68 2.52
CA SER A 94 41.80 -3.27 2.40
C SER A 94 40.95 -2.45 1.41
N ARG A 95 40.18 -3.11 0.55
CA ARG A 95 39.25 -2.49 -0.41
C ARG A 95 37.86 -3.09 -0.24
N ALA A 96 36.85 -2.30 -0.58
CA ALA A 96 35.47 -2.78 -0.60
C ALA A 96 35.29 -3.89 -1.65
N SER A 97 34.64 -4.99 -1.25
CA SER A 97 34.29 -6.08 -2.15
C SER A 97 32.99 -6.77 -1.69
N PRO A 98 32.26 -7.45 -2.61
CA PRO A 98 31.07 -8.22 -2.26
C PRO A 98 31.34 -9.31 -1.21
N GLU A 99 32.53 -9.91 -1.22
CA GLU A 99 32.95 -10.94 -0.27
C GLU A 99 33.10 -10.38 1.13
N ARG A 100 33.76 -9.22 1.26
CA ARG A 100 33.90 -8.50 2.53
C ARG A 100 32.52 -8.16 3.12
N ASP A 101 31.63 -7.63 2.29
CA ASP A 101 30.30 -7.22 2.73
C ASP A 101 29.44 -8.43 3.15
N ARG A 102 29.60 -9.58 2.48
CA ARG A 102 28.99 -10.85 2.90
C ARG A 102 29.49 -11.29 4.27
N VAL A 103 30.81 -11.28 4.50
CA VAL A 103 31.40 -11.67 5.79
C VAL A 103 30.89 -10.75 6.91
N CYS A 104 30.85 -9.44 6.67
CA CYS A 104 30.31 -8.47 7.63
C CYS A 104 28.80 -8.65 7.93
N ALA A 105 28.06 -9.28 7.00
CA ALA A 105 26.64 -9.55 7.14
C ALA A 105 26.32 -10.91 7.79
N ILE A 106 27.32 -11.79 8.03
CA ILE A 106 27.13 -13.05 8.75
C ILE A 106 26.95 -12.73 10.24
N GLN A 107 25.71 -12.40 10.60
CA GLN A 107 25.28 -12.11 11.97
C GLN A 107 24.27 -13.15 12.48
N ARG A 108 24.17 -14.29 11.78
CA ARG A 108 23.23 -15.36 12.11
C ARG A 108 24.03 -16.61 12.44
N PRO A 109 23.89 -17.20 13.65
CA PRO A 109 24.22 -18.61 13.82
C PRO A 109 23.13 -19.46 13.12
N PRO A 110 23.44 -20.73 12.75
CA PRO A 110 22.44 -21.69 12.30
C PRO A 110 21.27 -21.82 13.29
#